data_AF-A0A1G0JN14-F1
#
_entry.id   AF-A0A1G0JN14-F1
#
_cell.length_a   1.000
_cell.length_b   1.000
_cell.length_c   1.000
_cell.angle_alpha   90.00
_cell.angle_beta   90.00
_cell.angle_gamma   90.00
#
_symmetry.space_group_name_H-M   'P 1'
#
loop_
_entity.id
_entity.type
_entity.pdbx_description
1 polymer ?
#
loop_
_entity_poly.entity_id
_entity_poly.type
_entity_poly.pdbx_seq_one_letter_code
_entity_poly.pdbx_strand_id
1 'polypeptide(L)'
;MRLSRYLLATLREAPADAEVISHRLMLRAGMIRQLAAGIYTWLPLGLRVLRKVEAIVREEMDRSGAQEVLMSGVLPAELWQESGRWDQYGPELLRLKDRHDRDFCLGPTHEEIITDLVRREIRSYKQLPANFYQIQTKFRDEIRPRFGIMRAREFLMKDAYSFHLTEACLQKTYDRMYATYSRIFDRLGLKYRAVLADTGNIGGSTSHEFHVLADSGEDTIVYTENGKYAANIEMTPAPDEDLTRLAPQQQLRAVATPDQHTIEEVSQFLKVPVERCLKTLIVNGSNDDLVALVLRGDHELNRI
;
A
#
# COMPACT_ATOMS: atom_id res chain seq x y z
N MET A 1 10.12 -35.78 3.54
CA MET A 1 11.56 -35.50 3.35
C MET A 1 12.23 -35.61 4.71
N ARG A 2 13.37 -36.29 4.82
CA ARG A 2 14.10 -36.43 6.11
C ARG A 2 14.87 -35.15 6.40
N LEU A 3 14.92 -34.72 7.67
CA LEU A 3 15.62 -33.50 8.09
C LEU A 3 17.11 -33.52 7.72
N SER A 4 17.77 -34.68 7.79
CA SER A 4 19.18 -34.85 7.42
C SER A 4 19.51 -34.54 5.96
N ARG A 5 18.52 -34.39 5.09
CA ARG A 5 18.67 -34.02 3.67
C ARG A 5 18.00 -32.68 3.34
N TYR A 6 17.58 -31.93 4.36
CA TYR A 6 16.83 -30.70 4.22
C TYR A 6 17.63 -29.56 4.86
N LEU A 7 17.92 -28.51 4.10
CA LEU A 7 18.58 -27.33 4.66
C LEU A 7 17.60 -26.62 5.63
N LEU A 8 17.81 -26.85 6.92
CA LEU A 8 17.15 -26.12 7.99
C LEU A 8 18.20 -25.32 8.78
N ALA A 9 18.54 -24.16 8.26
CA ALA A 9 19.54 -23.26 8.85
C ALA A 9 18.92 -22.43 9.97
N THR A 10 18.72 -23.00 11.16
CA THR A 10 18.21 -22.23 12.29
C THR A 10 19.28 -21.29 12.88
N LEU A 11 18.85 -20.21 13.52
CA LEU A 11 19.72 -19.31 14.28
C LEU A 11 19.29 -19.32 15.74
N ARG A 12 20.28 -19.35 16.66
CA ARG A 12 20.01 -19.26 18.11
C ARG A 12 19.34 -17.93 18.45
N GLU A 13 19.91 -16.85 17.93
CA GLU A 13 19.48 -15.47 18.12
C GLU A 13 19.14 -14.82 16.78
N ALA A 14 18.20 -13.88 16.78
CA ALA A 14 17.91 -13.08 15.60
C ALA A 14 18.94 -11.94 15.49
N PRO A 15 19.30 -11.52 14.27
CA PRO A 15 20.05 -10.28 14.05
C PRO A 15 19.41 -9.07 14.75
N ALA A 16 20.24 -8.12 15.19
CA ALA A 16 19.79 -6.97 15.98
C ALA A 16 18.94 -5.96 15.18
N ASP A 17 19.10 -5.94 13.86
CA ASP A 17 18.36 -5.13 12.89
C ASP A 17 16.97 -5.69 12.56
N ALA A 18 16.61 -6.87 13.08
CA ALA A 18 15.28 -7.43 12.94
C ALA A 18 14.34 -6.90 14.04
N GLU A 19 13.58 -5.84 13.73
CA GLU A 19 12.71 -5.17 14.69
C GLU A 19 11.42 -5.96 14.99
N VAL A 20 10.66 -6.33 13.96
CA VAL A 20 9.37 -7.01 14.11
C VAL A 20 9.50 -8.51 14.38
N ILE A 21 8.56 -9.06 15.16
CA ILE A 21 8.59 -10.46 15.60
C ILE A 21 8.56 -11.45 14.42
N SER A 22 7.80 -11.15 13.36
CA SER A 22 7.72 -11.98 12.15
C SER A 22 9.08 -12.13 11.48
N HIS A 23 9.78 -11.02 11.24
CA HIS A 23 11.12 -10.99 10.67
C HIS A 23 12.13 -11.78 11.52
N ARG A 24 12.14 -11.55 12.85
CA ARG A 24 13.00 -12.27 13.79
C ARG A 24 12.77 -13.78 13.74
N LEU A 25 11.51 -14.21 13.76
CA LEU A 25 11.16 -15.63 13.74
C LEU A 25 11.49 -16.28 12.39
N MET A 26 11.21 -15.62 11.26
CA MET A 26 11.52 -16.14 9.94
C MET A 26 13.03 -16.33 9.73
N LEU A 27 13.86 -15.42 10.23
CA LEU A 27 15.31 -15.58 10.22
C LEU A 27 15.77 -16.75 11.11
N ARG A 28 15.27 -16.81 12.35
CA ARG A 28 15.65 -17.86 13.32
C ARG A 28 15.20 -19.26 12.91
N ALA A 29 14.04 -19.38 12.27
CA ALA A 29 13.51 -20.64 11.77
C ALA A 29 14.19 -21.09 10.45
N GLY A 30 15.08 -20.27 9.88
CA GLY A 30 15.71 -20.58 8.60
C GLY A 30 14.72 -20.56 7.43
N MET A 31 13.76 -19.63 7.45
CA MET A 31 12.80 -19.44 6.35
C MET A 31 13.32 -18.48 5.28
N ILE A 32 14.05 -17.45 5.69
CA ILE A 32 14.62 -16.44 4.78
C ILE A 32 16.06 -16.08 5.19
N ARG A 33 16.82 -15.52 4.24
CA ARG A 33 18.13 -14.89 4.47
C ARG A 33 18.22 -13.60 3.71
N GLN A 34 18.75 -12.56 4.35
CA GLN A 34 18.98 -11.29 3.67
C GLN A 34 20.18 -11.43 2.73
N LEU A 35 20.00 -11.00 1.48
CA LEU A 35 21.05 -10.91 0.46
C LEU A 35 21.56 -9.47 0.34
N ALA A 36 20.64 -8.50 0.40
CA ALA A 36 20.91 -7.07 0.47
C ALA A 36 19.75 -6.38 1.23
N ALA A 37 19.86 -5.07 1.50
CA ALA A 37 18.78 -4.31 2.12
C ALA A 37 17.48 -4.48 1.31
N GLY A 38 16.42 -5.00 1.95
CA GLY A 38 15.13 -5.28 1.32
C GLY A 38 15.13 -6.41 0.28
N ILE A 39 16.16 -7.25 0.19
CA ILE A 39 16.23 -8.35 -0.77
C ILE A 39 16.56 -9.65 -0.02
N TYR A 40 15.70 -10.66 -0.18
CA TYR A 40 15.73 -11.87 0.62
C TYR A 40 15.75 -13.14 -0.23
N THR A 41 16.59 -14.10 0.14
CA THR A 41 16.52 -15.47 -0.34
C THR A 41 15.50 -16.26 0.48
N TRP A 42 14.53 -16.88 -0.19
CA TRP A 42 13.64 -17.87 0.42
C TRP A 42 14.37 -19.21 0.58
N LEU A 43 14.59 -19.62 1.84
CA LEU A 43 15.14 -20.94 2.15
C LEU A 43 14.06 -22.01 2.03
N PRO A 44 14.41 -23.31 1.99
CA PRO A 44 13.45 -24.38 1.69
C PRO A 44 12.17 -24.34 2.54
N LEU A 45 12.27 -24.08 3.86
CA LEU A 45 11.09 -24.00 4.74
C LEU A 45 10.19 -22.82 4.36
N GLY A 46 10.77 -21.64 4.18
CA GLY A 46 10.03 -20.45 3.77
C GLY A 46 9.38 -20.62 2.41
N LEU A 47 10.13 -21.17 1.44
CA LEU A 47 9.62 -21.41 0.09
C LEU A 47 8.44 -22.40 0.09
N ARG A 48 8.47 -23.46 0.92
CA ARG A 48 7.32 -24.37 1.06
C ARG A 48 6.07 -23.67 1.58
N VAL A 49 6.23 -22.72 2.52
CA VAL A 49 5.11 -21.92 3.02
C VAL A 49 4.61 -20.97 1.93
N LEU A 50 5.51 -20.26 1.26
CA LEU A 50 5.17 -19.37 0.14
C LEU A 50 4.35 -20.10 -0.93
N ARG A 51 4.81 -21.28 -1.39
CA ARG A 51 4.07 -22.07 -2.40
C ARG A 51 2.70 -22.55 -1.92
N LYS A 52 2.49 -22.76 -0.62
CA LYS A 52 1.16 -23.08 -0.08
C LYS A 52 0.24 -21.87 -0.12
N VAL A 53 0.76 -20.68 0.17
CA VAL A 53 -0.01 -19.43 0.04
C VAL A 53 -0.37 -19.20 -1.42
N GLU A 54 0.60 -19.29 -2.33
CA GLU A 54 0.34 -19.16 -3.77
C GLU A 54 -0.69 -20.16 -4.29
N ALA A 55 -0.69 -21.41 -3.81
CA ALA A 55 -1.67 -22.41 -4.20
C ALA A 55 -3.09 -21.99 -3.79
N ILE A 56 -3.30 -21.53 -2.55
CA ILE A 56 -4.60 -21.04 -2.08
C ILE A 56 -5.06 -19.83 -2.92
N VAL A 57 -4.15 -18.89 -3.17
CA VAL A 57 -4.44 -17.71 -3.99
C VAL A 57 -4.87 -18.11 -5.40
N ARG A 58 -4.09 -18.97 -6.06
CA ARG A 58 -4.37 -19.47 -7.41
C ARG A 58 -5.72 -20.18 -7.48
N GLU A 59 -6.00 -21.09 -6.55
CA GLU A 59 -7.27 -21.82 -6.51
C GLU A 59 -8.48 -20.89 -6.41
N GLU A 60 -8.44 -19.85 -5.56
CA GLU A 60 -9.55 -18.91 -5.44
C GLU A 60 -9.66 -17.94 -6.62
N MET A 61 -8.54 -17.53 -7.21
CA MET A 61 -8.52 -16.70 -8.42
C MET A 61 -9.10 -17.48 -9.62
N ASP A 62 -8.69 -18.73 -9.82
CA ASP A 62 -9.22 -19.60 -10.87
C ASP A 62 -10.71 -19.86 -10.67
N ARG A 63 -11.13 -20.12 -9.43
CA ARG A 63 -12.55 -20.28 -9.06
C ARG A 63 -13.38 -19.03 -9.37
N SER A 64 -12.78 -17.84 -9.33
CA SER A 64 -13.44 -16.58 -9.69
C SER A 64 -13.59 -16.39 -11.21
N GLY A 65 -13.00 -17.26 -12.03
CA GLY A 65 -12.93 -17.15 -13.48
C GLY A 65 -11.81 -16.22 -13.98
N ALA A 66 -10.88 -15.82 -13.12
CA ALA A 66 -9.68 -15.11 -13.53
C ALA A 66 -8.70 -16.08 -14.22
N GLN A 67 -7.96 -15.59 -15.22
CA GLN A 67 -7.03 -16.39 -16.01
C GLN A 67 -5.59 -16.04 -15.65
N GLU A 68 -4.81 -17.04 -15.24
CA GLU A 68 -3.40 -16.81 -14.90
C GLU A 68 -2.58 -16.58 -16.18
N VAL A 69 -1.81 -15.50 -16.19
CA VAL A 69 -0.79 -15.15 -17.18
C VAL A 69 0.53 -14.92 -16.46
N LEU A 70 1.64 -14.87 -17.19
CA LEU A 70 2.95 -14.47 -16.64
C LEU A 70 3.58 -13.42 -17.54
N MET A 71 3.65 -12.19 -17.06
CA MET A 71 4.26 -11.06 -17.76
C MET A 71 5.75 -10.92 -17.38
N SER A 72 6.52 -10.27 -18.26
CA SER A 72 7.94 -10.01 -18.02
C SER A 72 8.16 -9.16 -16.76
N GLY A 73 9.25 -9.40 -16.03
CA GLY A 73 9.70 -8.51 -14.95
C GLY A 73 10.53 -7.32 -15.43
N VAL A 74 11.10 -7.42 -16.65
CA VAL A 74 11.84 -6.33 -17.31
C VAL A 74 10.92 -5.71 -18.35
N LEU A 75 10.62 -4.42 -18.18
CA LEU A 75 9.58 -3.72 -18.92
C LEU A 75 10.19 -2.60 -19.77
N PRO A 76 9.79 -2.46 -21.05
CA PRO A 76 10.25 -1.37 -21.90
C PRO A 76 9.74 -0.02 -21.39
N ALA A 77 10.61 1.00 -21.39
CA ALA A 77 10.26 2.34 -20.92
C ALA A 77 9.12 2.98 -21.73
N GLU A 78 9.01 2.66 -23.01
CA GLU A 78 8.02 3.24 -23.92
C GLU A 78 6.59 3.05 -23.41
N LEU A 79 6.26 1.87 -22.88
CA LEU A 79 4.92 1.60 -22.34
C LEU A 79 4.60 2.45 -21.09
N TRP A 80 5.61 2.73 -20.26
CA TRP A 80 5.50 3.61 -19.09
C TRP A 80 5.48 5.09 -19.46
N GLN A 81 6.11 5.45 -20.57
CA GLN A 81 6.06 6.80 -21.12
C GLN A 81 4.67 7.07 -21.73
N GLU A 82 4.06 6.09 -22.39
CA GLU A 82 2.68 6.19 -22.91
C GLU A 82 1.66 6.52 -21.79
N SER A 83 1.85 5.97 -20.59
CA SER A 83 0.99 6.27 -19.42
C SER A 83 1.39 7.54 -18.66
N GLY A 84 2.55 8.13 -18.96
CA GLY A 84 3.15 9.23 -18.19
C GLY A 84 3.75 8.81 -16.84
N ARG A 85 3.59 7.54 -16.42
CA ARG A 85 4.08 7.05 -15.13
C ARG A 85 5.60 6.89 -15.11
N TRP A 86 6.28 6.86 -16.26
CA TRP A 86 7.74 6.81 -16.31
C TRP A 86 8.39 7.93 -15.48
N ASP A 87 7.88 9.15 -15.56
CA ASP A 87 8.42 10.29 -14.79
C ASP A 87 7.70 10.46 -13.44
N GLN A 88 6.38 10.26 -13.42
CA GLN A 88 5.55 10.50 -12.22
C GLN A 88 5.80 9.49 -11.07
N TYR A 89 6.23 8.26 -11.37
CA TYR A 89 6.45 7.22 -10.34
C TYR A 89 7.64 7.56 -9.42
N GLY A 90 8.52 8.48 -9.85
CA GLY A 90 9.63 8.94 -9.01
C GLY A 90 10.77 7.94 -8.86
N PRO A 91 11.54 8.02 -7.75
CA PRO A 91 12.76 7.25 -7.56
C PRO A 91 12.53 5.78 -7.21
N GLU A 92 11.31 5.40 -6.81
CA GLU A 92 10.96 4.00 -6.49
C GLU A 92 10.95 3.10 -7.75
N LEU A 93 10.83 3.69 -8.94
CA LEU A 93 10.93 2.97 -10.20
C LEU A 93 12.41 2.71 -10.53
N LEU A 94 12.83 1.44 -10.38
CA LEU A 94 14.18 1.04 -10.75
C LEU A 94 14.34 1.02 -12.28
N ARG A 95 15.04 2.01 -12.81
CA ARG A 95 15.34 2.17 -14.24
C ARG A 95 16.71 1.58 -14.56
N LEU A 96 16.83 0.94 -15.71
CA LEU A 96 18.06 0.36 -16.23
C LEU A 96 18.16 0.55 -17.73
N LYS A 97 19.38 0.47 -18.26
CA LYS A 97 19.63 0.43 -19.70
C LYS A 97 20.15 -0.94 -20.11
N ASP A 98 19.75 -1.40 -21.30
CA ASP A 98 20.37 -2.58 -21.90
C ASP A 98 21.73 -2.22 -22.55
N ARG A 99 22.39 -3.23 -23.14
CA ARG A 99 23.68 -3.07 -23.84
C ARG A 99 23.62 -2.22 -25.12
N HIS A 100 22.42 -1.80 -25.52
CA HIS A 100 22.15 -0.96 -26.68
C HIS A 100 21.59 0.41 -26.26
N ASP A 101 21.77 0.78 -24.98
CA ASP A 101 21.34 2.03 -24.37
C ASP A 101 19.83 2.28 -24.36
N ARG A 102 19.03 1.23 -24.56
CA ARG A 102 17.57 1.30 -24.49
C ARG A 102 17.10 1.26 -23.04
N ASP A 103 16.09 2.06 -22.73
CA ASP A 103 15.59 2.23 -21.37
C ASP A 103 14.55 1.16 -21.01
N PHE A 104 14.69 0.61 -19.82
CA PHE A 104 13.79 -0.36 -19.21
C PHE A 104 13.58 -0.04 -17.74
N CYS A 105 12.57 -0.66 -17.12
CA CYS A 105 12.43 -0.72 -15.67
C CYS A 105 12.22 -2.16 -15.21
N LEU A 106 12.52 -2.42 -13.93
CA LEU A 106 11.97 -3.59 -13.25
C LEU A 106 10.55 -3.26 -12.79
N GLY A 107 9.57 -4.08 -13.18
CA GLY A 107 8.16 -3.80 -12.97
C GLY A 107 7.77 -3.74 -11.48
N PRO A 108 7.34 -2.58 -10.95
CA PRO A 108 6.75 -2.49 -9.61
C PRO A 108 5.27 -2.90 -9.60
N THR A 109 4.65 -2.91 -10.78
CA THR A 109 3.28 -3.32 -11.14
C THR A 109 3.20 -3.41 -12.68
N HIS A 110 2.05 -3.77 -13.24
CA HIS A 110 1.90 -4.18 -14.64
C HIS A 110 0.69 -3.58 -15.38
N GLU A 111 0.11 -2.44 -14.95
CA GLU A 111 -1.06 -1.82 -15.62
C GLU A 111 -0.80 -1.54 -17.11
N GLU A 112 0.37 -0.99 -17.46
CA GLU A 112 0.75 -0.68 -18.84
C GLU A 112 0.89 -1.94 -19.69
N ILE A 113 1.46 -2.99 -19.11
CA ILE A 113 1.84 -4.22 -19.81
C ILE A 113 0.60 -5.04 -20.15
N ILE A 114 -0.31 -5.18 -19.19
CA ILE A 114 -1.56 -5.89 -19.42
C ILE A 114 -2.48 -5.09 -20.36
N THR A 115 -2.42 -3.76 -20.32
CA THR A 115 -3.14 -2.90 -21.26
C THR A 115 -2.59 -3.05 -22.68
N ASP A 116 -1.27 -3.14 -22.86
CA ASP A 116 -0.64 -3.44 -24.16
C ASP A 116 -1.03 -4.83 -24.68
N LEU A 117 -1.12 -5.83 -23.81
CA LEU A 117 -1.59 -7.15 -24.19
C LEU A 117 -3.05 -7.12 -24.63
N VAL A 118 -3.93 -6.51 -23.83
CA VAL A 118 -5.36 -6.47 -24.13
C VAL A 118 -5.68 -5.64 -25.37
N ARG A 119 -5.00 -4.50 -25.60
CA ARG A 119 -5.17 -3.72 -26.84
C ARG A 119 -4.80 -4.50 -28.11
N ARG A 120 -3.93 -5.52 -28.00
CA ARG A 120 -3.51 -6.37 -29.12
C ARG A 120 -4.43 -7.56 -29.35
N GLU A 121 -4.89 -8.20 -28.27
CA GLU A 121 -5.57 -9.49 -28.31
C GLU A 121 -7.10 -9.41 -28.22
N ILE A 122 -7.65 -8.39 -27.55
CA ILE A 122 -9.11 -8.20 -27.42
C ILE A 122 -9.59 -7.26 -28.52
N ARG A 123 -10.31 -7.82 -29.50
CA ARG A 123 -10.79 -7.09 -30.69
C ARG A 123 -12.31 -7.02 -30.79
N SER A 124 -13.02 -7.71 -29.91
CA SER A 124 -14.49 -7.76 -29.90
C SER A 124 -15.05 -7.63 -28.49
N TYR A 125 -16.16 -6.91 -28.36
CA TYR A 125 -16.94 -6.81 -27.12
C TYR A 125 -17.39 -8.19 -26.58
N LYS A 126 -17.48 -9.21 -27.45
CA LYS A 126 -17.82 -10.59 -27.07
C LYS A 126 -16.74 -11.30 -26.25
N GLN A 127 -15.52 -10.78 -26.25
CA GLN A 127 -14.41 -11.28 -25.43
C GLN A 127 -14.39 -10.63 -24.03
N LEU A 128 -15.32 -9.71 -23.74
CA LEU A 128 -15.42 -9.02 -22.46
C LEU A 128 -16.66 -9.49 -21.67
N PRO A 129 -16.61 -9.51 -20.33
CA PRO A 129 -15.46 -9.09 -19.50
C PRO A 129 -14.32 -10.11 -19.52
N ALA A 130 -13.09 -9.60 -19.39
CA ALA A 130 -11.89 -10.42 -19.24
C ALA A 130 -11.22 -10.09 -17.90
N ASN A 131 -10.66 -11.09 -17.22
CA ASN A 131 -9.96 -10.92 -15.95
C ASN A 131 -8.70 -11.77 -15.96
N PHE A 132 -7.54 -11.12 -15.91
CA PHE A 132 -6.24 -11.76 -15.94
C PHE A 132 -5.51 -11.51 -14.63
N TYR A 133 -4.70 -12.46 -14.18
CA TYR A 133 -3.84 -12.26 -13.02
C TYR A 133 -2.51 -12.95 -13.20
N GLN A 134 -1.52 -12.57 -12.40
CA GLN A 134 -0.24 -13.26 -12.32
C GLN A 134 0.22 -13.34 -10.87
N ILE A 135 1.14 -14.27 -10.59
CA ILE A 135 1.91 -14.33 -9.35
C ILE A 135 3.38 -14.20 -9.71
N GLN A 136 3.94 -13.00 -9.55
CA GLN A 136 5.22 -12.63 -10.15
C GLN A 136 5.99 -11.65 -9.25
N THR A 137 7.33 -11.73 -9.29
CA THR A 137 8.24 -10.88 -8.51
C THR A 137 8.26 -9.44 -9.01
N LYS A 138 7.93 -8.50 -8.12
CA LYS A 138 7.98 -7.06 -8.34
C LYS A 138 9.24 -6.46 -7.73
N PHE A 139 9.60 -5.28 -8.21
CA PHE A 139 10.66 -4.48 -7.64
C PHE A 139 10.21 -3.04 -7.39
N ARG A 140 10.41 -2.53 -6.16
CA ARG A 140 10.24 -1.13 -5.78
C ARG A 140 11.49 -0.70 -5.02
N ASP A 141 12.17 0.36 -5.46
CA ASP A 141 13.38 0.84 -4.77
C ASP A 141 13.04 1.67 -3.52
N GLU A 142 12.41 1.00 -2.55
CA GLU A 142 12.00 1.58 -1.27
C GLU A 142 13.16 2.31 -0.59
N ILE A 143 12.94 3.57 -0.23
CA ILE A 143 13.95 4.42 0.41
C ILE A 143 14.44 3.84 1.75
N ARG A 144 13.55 3.14 2.46
CA ARG A 144 13.82 2.51 3.76
C ARG A 144 13.15 1.14 3.83
N PRO A 145 13.75 0.09 3.24
CA PRO A 145 13.21 -1.25 3.37
C PRO A 145 13.33 -1.71 4.82
N ARG A 146 12.22 -2.15 5.40
CA ARG A 146 12.12 -2.48 6.82
C ARG A 146 11.17 -3.65 7.06
N PHE A 147 11.24 -4.20 8.26
CA PHE A 147 10.33 -5.25 8.73
C PHE A 147 10.36 -6.56 7.92
N GLY A 148 11.53 -6.90 7.37
CA GLY A 148 11.72 -8.16 6.66
C GLY A 148 11.03 -8.17 5.31
N ILE A 149 10.17 -9.19 5.09
CA ILE A 149 9.42 -9.35 3.84
C ILE A 149 8.15 -8.49 3.77
N MET A 150 7.82 -7.72 4.83
CA MET A 150 6.63 -6.86 4.82
C MET A 150 6.84 -5.59 3.99
N ARG A 151 8.05 -4.99 4.05
CA ARG A 151 8.44 -3.84 3.21
C ARG A 151 9.82 -4.05 2.62
N ALA A 152 9.85 -4.90 1.59
CA ALA A 152 11.04 -5.28 0.84
C ALA A 152 11.12 -4.51 -0.48
N ARG A 153 12.31 -4.49 -1.10
CA ARG A 153 12.50 -3.94 -2.45
C ARG A 153 12.13 -4.94 -3.53
N GLU A 154 12.47 -6.22 -3.32
CA GLU A 154 12.05 -7.31 -4.18
C GLU A 154 11.05 -8.19 -3.42
N PHE A 155 9.86 -8.38 -3.98
CA PHE A 155 8.79 -9.13 -3.32
C PHE A 155 7.88 -9.83 -4.33
N LEU A 156 7.22 -10.90 -3.88
CA LEU A 156 6.24 -11.60 -4.70
C LEU A 156 4.88 -10.93 -4.56
N MET A 157 4.25 -10.63 -5.69
CA MET A 157 2.90 -10.07 -5.71
C MET A 157 2.01 -10.93 -6.59
N LYS A 158 0.78 -11.13 -6.12
CA LYS A 158 -0.33 -11.43 -7.01
C LYS A 158 -0.93 -10.10 -7.45
N ASP A 159 -1.08 -9.88 -8.73
CA ASP A 159 -1.70 -8.70 -9.33
C ASP A 159 -2.72 -9.17 -10.37
N ALA A 160 -3.86 -8.50 -10.44
CA ALA A 160 -4.99 -8.89 -11.27
C ALA A 160 -5.64 -7.66 -11.93
N TYR A 161 -6.03 -7.81 -13.18
CA TYR A 161 -6.49 -6.74 -14.04
C TYR A 161 -7.70 -7.21 -14.84
N SER A 162 -8.78 -6.46 -14.77
CA SER A 162 -10.03 -6.82 -15.42
C SER A 162 -10.51 -5.71 -16.35
N PHE A 163 -11.06 -6.11 -17.49
CA PHE A 163 -11.41 -5.24 -18.61
C PHE A 163 -12.91 -5.39 -18.90
N HIS A 164 -13.59 -4.25 -19.05
CA HIS A 164 -15.05 -4.19 -19.07
C HIS A 164 -15.55 -3.16 -20.09
N LEU A 165 -16.78 -3.36 -20.56
CA LEU A 165 -17.46 -2.41 -21.45
C LEU A 165 -18.21 -1.31 -20.69
N THR A 166 -18.60 -1.59 -19.44
CA THR A 166 -19.46 -0.70 -18.64
C THR A 166 -19.08 -0.77 -17.17
N GLU A 167 -19.36 0.32 -16.45
CA GLU A 167 -19.14 0.44 -15.01
C GLU A 167 -19.88 -0.65 -14.22
N ALA A 168 -21.12 -0.96 -14.59
CA ALA A 168 -21.89 -2.03 -13.94
C ALA A 168 -21.26 -3.42 -14.13
N CYS A 169 -20.52 -3.64 -15.22
CA CYS A 169 -19.78 -4.88 -15.47
C CYS A 169 -18.49 -4.92 -14.62
N LEU A 170 -17.79 -3.79 -14.54
CA LEU A 170 -16.66 -3.59 -13.64
C LEU A 170 -17.05 -3.87 -12.18
N GLN A 171 -18.13 -3.25 -11.69
CA GLN A 171 -18.60 -3.42 -10.31
C GLN A 171 -18.86 -4.88 -9.95
N LYS A 172 -19.51 -5.66 -10.84
CA LYS A 172 -19.72 -7.10 -10.60
C LYS A 172 -18.42 -7.88 -10.45
N THR A 173 -17.39 -7.51 -11.23
CA THR A 173 -16.07 -8.15 -11.13
C THR A 173 -15.34 -7.68 -9.87
N TYR A 174 -15.46 -6.41 -9.51
CA TYR A 174 -14.94 -5.84 -8.27
C TYR A 174 -15.51 -6.57 -7.04
N ASP A 175 -16.84 -6.70 -6.94
CA ASP A 175 -17.51 -7.43 -5.85
C ASP A 175 -17.07 -8.89 -5.79
N ARG A 176 -16.90 -9.53 -6.96
CA ARG A 176 -16.36 -10.89 -7.05
C ARG A 176 -14.92 -10.96 -6.55
N MET A 177 -14.08 -9.98 -6.85
CA MET A 177 -12.69 -9.91 -6.36
C MET A 177 -12.66 -9.67 -4.86
N TYR A 178 -13.49 -8.77 -4.33
CA TYR A 178 -13.65 -8.57 -2.89
C TYR A 178 -13.96 -9.90 -2.19
N ALA A 179 -15.00 -10.62 -2.65
CA ALA A 179 -15.37 -11.91 -2.08
C ALA A 179 -14.28 -12.98 -2.26
N THR A 180 -13.50 -12.91 -3.35
CA THR A 180 -12.39 -13.83 -3.62
C THR A 180 -11.24 -13.59 -2.65
N TYR A 181 -10.86 -12.34 -2.40
CA TYR A 181 -9.84 -12.00 -1.43
C TYR A 181 -10.28 -12.39 -0.02
N SER A 182 -11.54 -12.12 0.36
CA SER A 182 -12.09 -12.60 1.63
C SER A 182 -11.88 -14.10 1.83
N ARG A 183 -12.24 -14.93 0.83
CA ARG A 183 -12.02 -16.38 0.90
C ARG A 183 -10.54 -16.77 1.00
N ILE A 184 -9.65 -16.04 0.31
CA ILE A 184 -8.19 -16.27 0.42
C ILE A 184 -7.74 -16.05 1.86
N PHE A 185 -8.06 -14.90 2.46
CA PHE A 185 -7.67 -14.59 3.84
C PHE A 185 -8.32 -15.54 4.86
N ASP A 186 -9.58 -15.93 4.66
CA ASP A 186 -10.28 -16.93 5.48
C ASP A 186 -9.55 -18.29 5.43
N ARG A 187 -9.19 -18.76 4.23
CA ARG A 187 -8.45 -20.03 4.03
C ARG A 187 -7.03 -19.99 4.57
N LEU A 188 -6.41 -18.83 4.61
CA LEU A 188 -5.12 -18.61 5.26
C LEU A 188 -5.23 -18.55 6.80
N GLY A 189 -6.45 -18.49 7.35
CA GLY A 189 -6.70 -18.42 8.79
C GLY A 189 -6.31 -17.08 9.41
N LEU A 190 -6.34 -16.00 8.63
CA LEU A 190 -5.92 -14.67 9.07
C LEU A 190 -7.09 -13.90 9.67
N LYS A 191 -6.81 -13.08 10.70
CA LYS A 191 -7.76 -12.08 11.20
C LYS A 191 -7.56 -10.80 10.41
N TYR A 192 -8.51 -10.45 9.55
CA TYR A 192 -8.39 -9.31 8.66
C TYR A 192 -9.66 -8.46 8.62
N ARG A 193 -9.52 -7.25 8.05
CA ARG A 193 -10.60 -6.35 7.70
C ARG A 193 -10.38 -5.81 6.29
N ALA A 194 -11.44 -5.77 5.51
CA ALA A 194 -11.46 -4.97 4.30
C ALA A 194 -11.94 -3.56 4.66
N VAL A 195 -11.23 -2.54 4.21
CA VAL A 195 -11.48 -1.13 4.58
C VAL A 195 -11.47 -0.26 3.33
N LEU A 196 -12.26 0.81 3.32
CA LEU A 196 -12.18 1.83 2.28
C LEU A 196 -10.80 2.50 2.31
N ALA A 197 -10.22 2.71 1.14
CA ALA A 197 -8.89 3.26 1.00
C ALA A 197 -8.83 4.32 -0.10
N ASP A 198 -7.74 5.09 -0.10
CA ASP A 198 -7.45 6.02 -1.18
C ASP A 198 -7.14 5.25 -2.48
N THR A 199 -7.42 5.87 -3.63
CA THR A 199 -7.10 5.28 -4.94
C THR A 199 -5.65 5.55 -5.34
N GLY A 200 -4.99 6.52 -4.70
CA GLY A 200 -3.58 6.83 -4.82
C GLY A 200 -3.15 7.09 -6.26
N ASN A 201 -1.85 6.86 -6.52
CA ASN A 201 -1.23 7.07 -7.83
C ASN A 201 -1.63 6.03 -8.89
N ILE A 202 -2.38 4.99 -8.52
CA ILE A 202 -2.95 4.03 -9.48
C ILE A 202 -4.22 4.63 -10.12
N GLY A 203 -4.87 5.58 -9.45
CA GLY A 203 -6.10 6.21 -9.89
C GLY A 203 -7.32 5.31 -9.74
N GLY A 204 -8.50 5.82 -10.13
CA GLY A 204 -9.78 5.14 -10.01
C GLY A 204 -10.77 5.85 -9.09
N SER A 205 -11.93 5.25 -8.89
CA SER A 205 -13.06 5.83 -8.14
C SER A 205 -13.32 5.18 -6.78
N THR A 206 -13.01 3.89 -6.63
CA THR A 206 -13.26 3.11 -5.40
C THR A 206 -12.08 2.18 -5.13
N SER A 207 -11.57 2.20 -3.89
CA SER A 207 -10.50 1.31 -3.44
C SER A 207 -10.86 0.65 -2.11
N HIS A 208 -10.49 -0.62 -1.96
CA HIS A 208 -10.59 -1.37 -0.71
C HIS A 208 -9.26 -2.06 -0.42
N GLU A 209 -8.73 -1.84 0.77
CA GLU A 209 -7.55 -2.53 1.28
C GLU A 209 -7.93 -3.67 2.23
N PHE A 210 -7.18 -4.76 2.18
CA PHE A 210 -7.35 -5.90 3.09
C PHE A 210 -6.21 -5.91 4.10
N HIS A 211 -6.52 -5.53 5.34
CA HIS A 211 -5.56 -5.39 6.44
C HIS A 211 -5.62 -6.58 7.38
N VAL A 212 -4.47 -7.22 7.64
CA VAL A 212 -4.33 -8.18 8.73
C VAL A 212 -4.15 -7.42 10.03
N LEU A 213 -4.97 -7.73 11.04
CA LEU A 213 -4.94 -7.04 12.32
C LEU A 213 -3.70 -7.43 13.13
N ALA A 214 -2.80 -6.47 13.33
CA ALA A 214 -1.58 -6.65 14.10
C ALA A 214 -1.10 -5.31 14.69
N ASP A 215 -0.57 -5.33 15.91
CA ASP A 215 -0.01 -4.14 16.59
C ASP A 215 1.21 -3.56 15.86
N SER A 216 1.82 -4.33 14.95
CA SER A 216 2.95 -3.92 14.13
C SER A 216 2.57 -3.43 12.72
N GLY A 217 1.28 -3.21 12.45
CA GLY A 217 0.82 -2.65 11.18
C GLY A 217 1.31 -1.21 10.99
N GLU A 218 1.66 -0.83 9.75
CA GLU A 218 2.02 0.56 9.44
C GLU A 218 0.78 1.44 9.23
N ASP A 219 -0.34 0.83 8.83
CA ASP A 219 -1.60 1.51 8.56
C ASP A 219 -2.50 1.55 9.78
N THR A 220 -3.15 2.70 9.97
CA THR A 220 -4.18 2.89 10.99
C THR A 220 -5.54 2.77 10.34
N ILE A 221 -6.35 1.82 10.80
CA ILE A 221 -7.72 1.64 10.33
C ILE A 221 -8.72 2.09 11.39
N VAL A 222 -9.78 2.76 10.95
CA VAL A 222 -10.91 3.14 11.77
C VAL A 222 -12.09 2.25 11.39
N TYR A 223 -12.74 1.64 12.38
CA TYR A 223 -13.93 0.84 12.14
C TYR A 223 -14.93 0.97 13.28
N THR A 224 -16.21 0.81 12.96
CA THR A 224 -17.28 0.81 13.97
C THR A 224 -17.38 -0.54 14.67
N GLU A 225 -17.75 -0.57 15.94
CA GLU A 225 -17.94 -1.81 16.69
C GLU A 225 -18.96 -2.76 16.05
N ASN A 226 -19.98 -2.20 15.39
CA ASN A 226 -20.99 -2.95 14.65
C ASN A 226 -20.51 -3.46 13.27
N GLY A 227 -19.28 -3.14 12.87
CA GLY A 227 -18.62 -3.60 11.65
C GLY A 227 -19.19 -3.06 10.34
N LYS A 228 -20.09 -2.06 10.38
CA LYS A 228 -20.72 -1.48 9.17
C LYS A 228 -19.83 -0.50 8.43
N TYR A 229 -18.85 0.09 9.10
CA TYR A 229 -17.91 1.02 8.50
C TYR A 229 -16.49 0.60 8.88
N ALA A 230 -15.61 0.60 7.89
CA ALA A 230 -14.18 0.48 8.08
C ALA A 230 -13.45 1.24 6.97
N ALA A 231 -12.50 2.09 7.34
CA ALA A 231 -11.69 2.87 6.40
C ALA A 231 -10.25 2.99 6.91
N ASN A 232 -9.32 3.22 5.99
CA ASN A 232 -8.02 3.77 6.34
C ASN A 232 -8.24 5.16 6.98
N ILE A 233 -7.44 5.53 7.98
CA ILE A 233 -7.53 6.84 8.65
C ILE A 233 -7.47 8.00 7.64
N GLU A 234 -6.73 7.80 6.55
CA GLU A 234 -6.57 8.73 5.44
C GLU A 234 -7.90 9.05 4.72
N MET A 235 -8.85 8.10 4.71
CA MET A 235 -10.18 8.26 4.12
C MET A 235 -11.28 8.48 5.16
N THR A 236 -10.91 8.60 6.43
CA THR A 236 -11.89 8.77 7.51
C THR A 236 -12.26 10.25 7.61
N PRO A 237 -13.55 10.62 7.45
CA PRO A 237 -13.95 12.00 7.61
C PRO A 237 -13.72 12.43 9.07
N ALA A 238 -13.28 13.68 9.25
CA ALA A 238 -13.27 14.28 10.57
C ALA A 238 -14.71 14.27 11.12
N PRO A 239 -14.91 13.95 12.41
CA PRO A 239 -16.24 13.96 13.00
C PRO A 239 -16.85 15.36 12.86
N ASP A 240 -18.14 15.40 12.50
CA ASP A 240 -18.94 16.62 12.59
C ASP A 240 -19.06 16.98 14.08
N GLU A 241 -18.20 17.86 14.56
CA GLU A 241 -18.40 18.48 15.87
C GLU A 241 -19.48 19.55 15.71
N ASP A 242 -20.60 19.39 16.42
CA ASP A 242 -21.70 20.37 16.49
C ASP A 242 -21.26 21.61 17.30
N LEU A 243 -20.28 22.33 16.75
CA LEU A 243 -19.67 23.49 17.39
C LEU A 243 -20.48 24.72 17.05
N THR A 244 -21.37 25.09 17.97
CA THR A 244 -21.93 26.44 17.96
C THR A 244 -20.81 27.43 18.26
N ARG A 245 -20.45 28.28 17.28
CA ARG A 245 -19.48 29.35 17.49
C ARG A 245 -19.99 30.30 18.58
N LEU A 246 -19.31 30.29 19.73
CA LEU A 246 -19.63 31.15 20.85
C LEU A 246 -19.41 32.64 20.51
N ALA A 247 -20.16 33.51 21.18
CA ALA A 247 -19.96 34.94 21.10
C ALA A 247 -18.55 35.32 21.60
N PRO A 248 -17.92 36.36 21.00
CA PRO A 248 -16.59 36.80 21.40
C PRO A 248 -16.61 37.30 22.86
N GLN A 249 -15.64 36.84 23.66
CA GLN A 249 -15.50 37.20 25.08
C GLN A 249 -14.32 38.14 25.34
N GLN A 250 -13.48 38.39 24.34
CA GLN A 250 -12.22 39.12 24.48
C GLN A 250 -11.95 39.95 23.22
N GLN A 251 -11.19 41.04 23.37
CA GLN A 251 -10.63 41.78 22.25
C GLN A 251 -9.32 41.14 21.78
N LEU A 252 -9.08 41.17 20.47
CA LEU A 252 -7.84 40.70 19.86
C LEU A 252 -6.66 41.56 20.36
N ARG A 253 -5.58 40.90 20.80
CA ARG A 253 -4.34 41.56 21.25
C ARG A 253 -3.13 40.71 20.87
N ALA A 254 -2.01 41.38 20.60
CA ALA A 254 -0.72 40.70 20.45
C ALA A 254 -0.13 40.40 21.84
N VAL A 255 0.45 39.21 21.99
CA VAL A 255 1.19 38.78 23.18
C VAL A 255 2.55 38.27 22.73
N ALA A 256 3.63 38.69 23.37
CA ALA A 256 4.96 38.18 23.07
C ALA A 256 5.08 36.74 23.58
N THR A 257 5.45 35.81 22.70
CA THR A 257 5.69 34.39 22.99
C THR A 257 7.14 34.02 22.65
N PRO A 258 8.14 34.57 23.36
CA PRO A 258 9.55 34.30 23.07
C PRO A 258 9.87 32.82 23.25
N ASP A 259 10.63 32.26 22.30
CA ASP A 259 11.11 30.86 22.31
C ASP A 259 9.99 29.80 22.42
N GLN A 260 8.76 30.12 22.00
CA GLN A 260 7.65 29.15 21.90
C GLN A 260 7.40 28.84 20.42
N HIS A 261 7.57 27.59 20.02
CA HIS A 261 7.56 27.11 18.63
C HIS A 261 6.49 26.06 18.36
N THR A 262 6.00 25.35 19.38
CA THR A 262 4.96 24.32 19.25
C THR A 262 3.63 24.76 19.85
N ILE A 263 2.55 24.04 19.49
CA ILE A 263 1.22 24.29 20.08
C ILE A 263 1.24 23.99 21.58
N GLU A 264 1.94 22.94 21.98
CA GLU A 264 2.08 22.52 23.37
C GLU A 264 2.78 23.62 24.18
N GLU A 265 3.86 24.19 23.65
CA GLU A 265 4.60 25.30 24.25
C GLU A 265 3.72 26.55 24.39
N VAL A 266 3.04 26.95 23.31
CA VAL A 266 2.15 28.13 23.31
C VAL A 266 0.96 27.94 24.25
N SER A 267 0.34 26.76 24.25
CA SER A 267 -0.78 26.40 25.11
C SER A 267 -0.39 26.49 26.59
N GLN A 268 0.75 25.91 26.96
CA GLN A 268 1.26 25.95 28.34
C GLN A 268 1.65 27.37 28.76
N PHE A 269 2.36 28.11 27.89
CA PHE A 269 2.83 29.46 28.17
C PHE A 269 1.67 30.45 28.38
N LEU A 270 0.67 30.42 27.49
CA LEU A 270 -0.49 31.30 27.56
C LEU A 270 -1.60 30.78 28.49
N LYS A 271 -1.46 29.55 29.02
CA LYS A 271 -2.45 28.85 29.85
C LYS A 271 -3.81 28.75 29.16
N VAL A 272 -3.80 28.43 27.88
CA VAL A 272 -5.00 28.20 27.06
C VAL A 272 -5.04 26.74 26.61
N PRO A 273 -6.22 26.09 26.56
CA PRO A 273 -6.34 24.74 26.02
C PRO A 273 -5.87 24.66 24.56
N VAL A 274 -5.32 23.51 24.15
CA VAL A 274 -4.81 23.29 22.78
C VAL A 274 -5.90 23.44 21.72
N GLU A 275 -7.16 23.17 22.08
CA GLU A 275 -8.36 23.31 21.26
C GLU A 275 -8.67 24.78 20.93
N ARG A 276 -8.06 25.73 21.67
CA ARG A 276 -8.15 27.18 21.39
C ARG A 276 -6.92 27.73 20.69
N CYS A 277 -5.94 26.88 20.40
CA CYS A 277 -4.80 27.23 19.58
C CYS A 277 -5.08 26.89 18.11
N LEU A 278 -4.45 27.60 17.18
CA LEU A 278 -4.53 27.31 15.76
C LEU A 278 -3.14 27.03 15.21
N LYS A 279 -3.03 25.98 14.39
CA LYS A 279 -1.85 25.68 13.57
C LYS A 279 -2.07 26.25 12.18
N THR A 280 -1.11 27.03 11.69
CA THR A 280 -1.08 27.50 10.31
C THR A 280 0.05 26.81 9.57
N LEU A 281 -0.30 26.04 8.56
CA LEU A 281 0.62 25.30 7.70
C LEU A 281 0.64 25.99 6.34
N ILE A 282 1.83 26.39 5.87
CA ILE A 282 2.00 26.98 4.55
C ILE A 282 2.44 25.89 3.58
N VAL A 283 1.65 25.68 2.52
CA VAL A 283 1.91 24.67 1.48
C VAL A 283 1.92 25.32 0.09
N ASN A 284 2.57 24.67 -0.87
CA ASN A 284 2.51 25.09 -2.27
C ASN A 284 1.17 24.65 -2.88
N GLY A 285 0.48 25.59 -3.52
CA GLY A 285 -0.68 25.34 -4.35
C GLY A 285 -0.31 24.91 -5.77
N SER A 286 -1.30 24.49 -6.53
CA SER A 286 -1.13 23.98 -7.90
C SER A 286 -0.61 25.01 -8.91
N ASN A 287 -0.66 26.31 -8.60
CA ASN A 287 -0.21 27.40 -9.47
C ASN A 287 1.04 28.12 -8.92
N ASP A 288 1.87 27.43 -8.12
CA ASP A 288 3.00 28.02 -7.38
C ASP A 288 2.63 29.10 -6.36
N ASP A 289 1.34 29.25 -6.05
CA ASP A 289 0.84 30.11 -4.97
C ASP A 289 1.09 29.47 -3.59
N LEU A 290 1.27 30.28 -2.56
CA LEU A 290 1.31 29.79 -1.17
C LEU A 290 -0.10 29.72 -0.59
N VAL A 291 -0.48 28.55 -0.05
CA VAL A 291 -1.77 28.31 0.59
C VAL A 291 -1.56 28.13 2.10
N ALA A 292 -2.34 28.85 2.90
CA ALA A 292 -2.36 28.70 4.36
C ALA A 292 -3.51 27.79 4.79
N LEU A 293 -3.17 26.60 5.29
CA LEU A 293 -4.11 25.67 5.89
C LEU A 293 -4.14 25.90 7.40
N VAL A 294 -5.34 26.12 7.97
CA VAL A 294 -5.51 26.43 9.39
C VAL A 294 -6.26 25.30 10.08
N LEU A 295 -5.65 24.72 11.12
CA LEU A 295 -6.19 23.61 11.89
C LEU A 295 -6.28 23.99 13.37
N ARG A 296 -7.18 23.33 14.11
CA ARG A 296 -7.18 23.40 15.58
C ARG A 296 -5.89 22.79 16.14
N GLY A 297 -5.41 23.27 17.27
CA GLY A 297 -4.10 22.91 17.82
C GLY A 297 -3.91 21.40 18.06
N ASP A 298 -4.98 20.70 18.38
CA ASP A 298 -5.08 19.26 18.62
C ASP A 298 -5.31 18.42 17.34
N HIS A 299 -5.53 19.03 16.18
CA HIS A 299 -5.74 18.32 14.91
C HIS A 299 -4.47 18.22 14.07
N GLU A 300 -4.26 17.13 13.36
CA GLU A 300 -3.16 16.99 12.40
C GLU A 300 -3.64 17.12 10.95
N LEU A 301 -2.75 17.60 10.07
CA LEU A 301 -3.06 17.69 8.64
C LEU A 301 -3.04 16.28 8.04
N ASN A 302 -4.20 15.82 7.57
CA ASN A 302 -4.26 14.72 6.61
C ASN A 302 -3.68 15.22 5.27
N ARG A 303 -2.70 14.48 4.72
CA ARG A 303 -1.90 14.90 3.55
C ARG A 303 -2.42 14.35 2.23
N ILE A 304 -3.46 13.53 2.28
CA ILE A 304 -4.15 12.96 1.12
C ILE A 304 -5.31 13.88 0.73
#